data_AF-A0A392RWU2-F1
#
_entry.id   AF-A0A392RWU2-F1
#
_cell.length_a   1.000
_cell.length_b   1.000
_cell.length_c   1.000
_cell.angle_alpha   90.00
_cell.angle_beta   90.00
_cell.angle_gamma   90.00
#
_symmetry.space_group_name_H-M   'P 1'
#
loop_
_entity.id
_entity.type
_entity.pdbx_description
1 polymer ?
#
loop_
_entity_poly.entity_id
_entity_poly.type
_entity_poly.pdbx_seq_one_letter_code
_entity_poly.pdbx_strand_id
1 'polypeptide(L)' 'VNVAYESGEISSVIDERMGSYPFEQVNKFLTLSLKCCEDEPEPRPKMAEVVRELENMSSMMSDSDSMRDTSTSSGSNKT' A
#
# COMPACT_ATOMS: atom_id res chain seq x y z
N VAL A 1 10.64 3.52 -12.81
CA VAL A 1 9.99 2.72 -11.74
C VAL A 1 10.94 1.63 -11.24
N ASN A 2 11.39 0.68 -12.09
CA ASN A 2 12.29 -0.41 -11.66
C ASN A 2 13.55 0.08 -10.93
N VAL A 3 14.22 1.10 -11.48
CA VAL A 3 15.39 1.72 -10.83
C VAL A 3 15.08 2.26 -9.43
N ALA A 4 13.92 2.92 -9.25
CA ALA A 4 13.50 3.45 -7.95
C ALA A 4 13.15 2.32 -6.96
N TYR A 5 12.55 1.23 -7.45
CA TYR A 5 12.26 0.04 -6.64
C TYR A 5 13.55 -0.67 -6.19
N GLU A 6 14.48 -0.92 -7.11
CA GLU A 6 15.76 -1.60 -6.84
C GLU A 6 16.68 -0.78 -5.93
N SER A 7 16.62 0.54 -6.02
CA SER A 7 17.39 1.45 -5.16
C SER A 7 16.73 1.75 -3.81
N GLY A 8 15.49 1.28 -3.58
CA GLY A 8 14.72 1.58 -2.37
C GLY A 8 14.09 2.98 -2.33
N GLU A 9 14.28 3.79 -3.36
CA GLU A 9 13.75 5.16 -3.50
C GLU A 9 12.32 5.19 -4.07
N ILE A 10 11.46 4.28 -3.60
CA ILE A 10 10.07 4.14 -4.09
C ILE A 10 9.27 5.43 -3.88
N SER A 11 9.56 6.19 -2.82
CA SER A 11 8.93 7.49 -2.55
C SER A 11 9.01 8.47 -3.71
N SER A 12 10.05 8.38 -4.56
CA SER A 12 10.23 9.26 -5.73
C SER A 12 9.23 9.00 -6.86
N VAL A 13 8.56 7.84 -6.87
CA VAL A 13 7.61 7.43 -7.93
C VAL A 13 6.17 7.36 -7.44
N ILE A 14 5.91 7.58 -6.15
CA ILE A 14 4.54 7.61 -5.62
C ILE A 14 3.91 8.97 -5.90
N ASP A 15 2.64 8.95 -6.31
CA ASP A 15 1.86 10.16 -6.53
C ASP A 15 1.63 10.89 -5.21
N GLU A 16 2.16 12.11 -5.11
CA GLU A 16 2.04 12.98 -3.92
C GLU A 16 0.59 13.27 -3.54
N ARG A 17 -0.35 13.14 -4.48
CA ARG A 17 -1.79 13.38 -4.25
C ARG A 17 -2.48 12.24 -3.52
N MET A 18 -1.81 11.09 -3.32
CA MET A 18 -2.37 9.94 -2.60
C MET A 18 -2.48 10.15 -1.08
N GLY A 19 -1.85 11.19 -0.53
CA GLY A 19 -1.85 11.45 0.91
C GLY A 19 -1.04 10.42 1.69
N SER A 20 -1.44 10.13 2.93
CA SER A 20 -0.75 9.15 3.77
C SER A 20 -1.10 7.72 3.39
N TYR A 21 -0.10 6.87 3.18
CA TYR A 21 -0.27 5.46 2.88
C TYR A 21 0.65 4.58 3.74
N PRO A 22 0.27 3.35 4.07
CA PRO A 22 1.18 2.40 4.69
C PRO A 22 2.26 1.99 3.69
N PHE A 23 3.53 2.25 4.02
CA PHE A 23 4.66 1.95 3.13
C PHE A 23 4.70 0.45 2.72
N GLU A 24 4.38 -0.46 3.64
CA GLU A 24 4.34 -1.90 3.37
C GLU A 24 3.33 -2.26 2.28
N GLN A 25 2.15 -1.62 2.27
CA GLN A 25 1.11 -1.90 1.27
C GLN A 25 1.51 -1.38 -0.11
N VAL A 26 2.16 -0.22 -0.16
CA VAL A 26 2.73 0.31 -1.40
C VAL A 26 3.83 -0.61 -1.94
N ASN A 27 4.69 -1.14 -1.07
CA ASN A 27 5.73 -2.06 -1.50
C ASN A 27 5.17 -3.38 -2.06
N LYS A 28 4.13 -3.95 -1.43
CA LYS A 28 3.42 -5.13 -1.93
C LYS A 28 2.77 -4.87 -3.28
N PHE A 29 2.05 -3.76 -3.39
CA PHE A 29 1.41 -3.35 -4.64
C PHE A 29 2.43 -3.17 -5.77
N LEU A 30 3.54 -2.49 -5.50
CA LEU A 30 4.59 -2.27 -6.48
C LEU A 30 5.25 -3.58 -6.92
N THR A 31 5.49 -4.50 -5.98
CA THR A 31 6.03 -5.84 -6.28
C THR A 31 5.10 -6.60 -7.24
N LEU A 32 3.79 -6.60 -6.97
CA LEU A 32 2.81 -7.24 -7.85
C LEU A 32 2.77 -6.56 -9.22
N SER A 33 2.78 -5.22 -9.24
CA SER A 33 2.76 -4.43 -10.47
C SER A 33 3.95 -4.75 -11.37
N LEU A 34 5.15 -4.85 -10.79
CA LEU A 34 6.37 -5.20 -11.51
C LEU A 34 6.29 -6.60 -12.12
N LYS A 35 5.83 -7.59 -11.35
CA LYS A 35 5.62 -8.96 -11.83
C LYS A 35 4.62 -9.04 -13.00
N CYS A 36 3.54 -8.26 -12.95
CA CYS A 36 2.56 -8.18 -14.04
C CYS A 36 3.15 -7.60 -15.33
N CYS A 37 4.18 -6.78 -15.21
CA CYS A 37 4.82 -6.03 -16.30
C CYS A 37 6.16 -6.62 -16.77
N GLU A 38 6.51 -7.83 -16.33
CA GLU A 38 7.71 -8.53 -16.82
C GLU A 38 7.68 -8.69 -18.33
N ASP A 39 8.82 -8.51 -19.00
CA ASP A 39 8.89 -8.60 -20.47
C ASP A 39 8.47 -9.99 -20.95
N GLU A 40 9.00 -11.03 -20.29
CA GLU A 40 8.64 -12.41 -20.55
C GLU A 40 7.28 -12.77 -19.91
N PRO A 41 6.44 -13.57 -20.57
CA PRO A 41 5.13 -13.96 -20.05
C PRO A 41 5.20 -14.99 -18.91
N GLU A 42 6.22 -15.84 -18.86
CA GLU A 42 6.39 -16.92 -17.88
C GLU A 42 6.44 -16.44 -16.41
N PRO A 43 7.16 -15.37 -16.04
CA PRO A 43 7.17 -14.88 -14.66
C PRO A 43 5.89 -14.12 -14.28
N ARG A 44 5.03 -13.76 -15.24
CA ARG A 44 3.81 -13.00 -14.96
C ARG A 44 2.82 -13.88 -14.18
N PRO A 45 2.21 -13.35 -13.10
CA PRO A 45 1.18 -14.07 -12.36
C PRO A 45 -0.07 -14.27 -13.22
N LYS A 46 -0.84 -15.32 -12.91
CA LYS A 46 -2.15 -15.49 -13.53
C LYS A 46 -3.09 -14.39 -13.07
N MET A 47 -4.02 -13.93 -13.92
CA MET A 47 -4.97 -12.89 -13.53
C MET A 47 -5.79 -13.22 -12.28
N ALA A 48 -6.08 -14.51 -12.02
CA ALA A 48 -6.71 -14.93 -10.77
C ALA A 48 -5.83 -14.66 -9.53
N GLU A 49 -4.52 -14.80 -9.65
CA GLU A 49 -3.56 -14.49 -8.59
C GLU A 49 -3.46 -12.98 -8.39
N VAL A 50 -3.43 -12.21 -9.48
CA VAL A 50 -3.44 -10.74 -9.45
C VAL A 50 -4.66 -10.23 -8.69
N VAL A 51 -5.87 -10.68 -9.05
CA VAL A 51 -7.11 -10.25 -8.39
C VAL A 51 -7.09 -10.62 -6.91
N ARG A 52 -6.72 -11.86 -6.57
CA ARG A 52 -6.62 -12.31 -5.18
C ARG A 52 -5.65 -11.44 -4.35
N GLU A 53 -4.49 -11.10 -4.90
CA GLU A 53 -3.52 -10.26 -4.19
C GLU A 53 -4.04 -8.82 -4.01
N LEU A 54 -4.72 -8.27 -5.02
CA LEU A 54 -5.33 -6.94 -4.93
C LEU A 54 -6.48 -6.90 -3.89
N GLU A 55 -7.33 -7.92 -3.86
CA GLU A 55 -8.40 -8.05 -2.86
C GLU A 55 -7.82 -8.14 -1.44
N ASN A 56 -6.73 -8.89 -1.25
CA ASN A 56 -6.03 -8.98 0.03
C ASN A 56 -5.41 -7.64 0.47
N MET A 57 -4.85 -6.86 -0.45
CA MET A 57 -4.32 -5.53 -0.12
C MET A 57 -5.44 -4.56 0.25
N SER A 58 -6.55 -4.61 -0.50
CA SER A 58 -7.71 -3.76 -0.26
C SER A 58 -8.39 -4.04 1.09
N SER A 59 -8.49 -5.30 1.50
CA SER A 59 -9.06 -5.66 2.80
C SER A 59 -8.18 -5.16 3.95
N MET A 60 -6.85 -5.31 3.85
CA MET A 60 -5.91 -4.82 4.87
C MET A 60 -5.94 -3.30 5.06
N MET A 61 -6.19 -2.53 4.00
CA MET A 61 -6.33 -1.06 4.11
C MET A 61 -7.61 -0.66 4.89
N SER A 62 -8.65 -1.49 4.84
CA SER A 62 -9.94 -1.19 5.47
C SER A 62 -9.95 -1.51 6.98
N ASP A 63 -9.17 -2.50 7.40
CA ASP A 63 -9.06 -2.88 8.82
C ASP A 63 -8.30 -1.83 9.68
N SER A 64 -7.55 -0.93 9.03
CA SER A 64 -6.71 0.07 9.72
C SER A 64 -7.50 1.26 10.29
N ASP A 65 -8.77 1.46 9.91
CA ASP A 65 -9.63 2.54 10.42
C ASP A 65 -10.37 2.17 11.73
N SER A 66 -10.35 0.91 12.16
CA SER A 66 -11.14 0.43 13.30
C SER A 66 -10.52 0.73 14.69
N MET A 67 -9.32 1.32 14.76
CA MET A 67 -8.56 1.48 16.03
C MET A 67 -8.24 2.93 16.41
N ARG A 68 -8.95 3.93 15.86
CA ARG A 68 -8.74 5.36 16.22
C ARG A 68 -9.78 5.99 17.16
N ASP A 69 -10.71 5.21 17.73
CA ASP A 69 -11.70 5.74 18.69
C ASP A 69 -11.51 5.17 20.10
N THR A 70 -10.35 5.38 20.72
CA THR A 70 -10.29 5.50 22.20
C THR A 70 -9.12 6.41 22.60
N SER A 71 -9.40 7.33 23.54
CA SER A 71 -8.50 8.37 24.11
C SER A 71 -8.50 9.68 23.30
N THR A 72 -9.07 10.81 23.73
CA THR A 72 -9.14 11.40 25.08
C THR A 72 -10.26 12.46 25.12
N SER A 73 -11.28 12.26 25.95
CA SER A 73 -12.04 13.36 26.54
C SER A 73 -11.62 13.48 28.00
N SER A 74 -10.69 14.41 28.26
CA SER A 74 -10.45 14.92 29.60
C SER A 74 -10.63 16.43 29.54
N GLY A 75 -11.87 16.86 29.71
CA GLY A 75 -12.18 18.26 29.99
C GLY A 75 -11.64 18.65 31.37
N SER A 76 -10.92 19.77 31.43
CA SER A 76 -10.64 20.51 32.67
C SER A 76 -10.09 21.89 32.32
N ASN A 77 -10.97 22.84 32.03
CA ASN A 77 -10.61 24.26 32.01
C ASN A 77 -11.31 24.91 33.19
N LYS A 78 -10.54 25.13 34.27
CA LYS A 78 -10.90 25.94 35.43
C LYS A 78 -10.34 27.34 35.20
N THR A 79 -11.21 28.35 35.17
CA THR A 79 -10.95 29.75 35.54
C THR A 79 -12.25 30.37 36.01
#